data_AF-A0A7V5J0P1-F1
#
_entry.id   AF-A0A7V5J0P1-F1
#
_cell.length_a   1.000
_cell.length_b   1.000
_cell.length_c   1.000
_cell.angle_alpha   90.00
_cell.angle_beta   90.00
_cell.angle_gamma   90.00
#
_symmetry.space_group_name_H-M   'P 1'
#
loop_
_entity.id
_entity.type
_entity.pdbx_description
1 polymer ?
#
loop_
_entity_poly.entity_id
_entity_poly.type
_entity_poly.pdbx_seq_one_letter_code
_entity_poly.pdbx_strand_id
1 'polypeptide(L)' 'MINIIKIRFITYTLSLITIFIGFYFVFNYGIKFSTEFTGGTTITFEGDTIKKEELKNIITPFAKDT' A
#
# COMPACT_ATOMS: atom_id res chain seq x y z
N MET A 1 13.79 27.82 30.10
CA MET A 1 14.42 27.91 28.76
C MET A 1 14.50 26.51 28.18
N ILE A 2 13.71 26.22 27.16
CA ILE A 2 13.62 24.88 26.57
C ILE A 2 14.95 24.53 25.90
N ASN A 3 15.49 23.35 26.20
CA ASN A 3 16.76 22.89 25.63
C ASN A 3 16.52 22.32 24.22
N ILE A 4 16.61 23.21 23.23
CA ILE A 4 16.37 22.94 21.81
C ILE A 4 17.22 21.77 21.30
N ILE A 5 18.45 21.61 21.80
CA ILE A 5 19.36 20.53 21.39
C ILE A 5 18.79 19.16 21.77
N LYS A 6 18.25 19.03 22.99
CA LYS A 6 17.62 17.77 23.45
C LYS A 6 16.38 17.43 22.64
N ILE A 7 15.55 18.43 22.32
CA ILE A 7 14.35 18.23 21.50
C ILE A 7 14.72 17.76 20.10
N ARG A 8 15.72 18.38 19.46
CA ARG A 8 16.20 17.95 18.14
C ARG A 8 16.65 16.49 18.16
N PHE A 9 17.40 16.08 19.17
CA PHE A 9 17.85 14.69 19.29
C PHE A 9 16.69 13.71 19.39
N ILE A 10 15.66 14.03 20.19
CA ILE A 10 14.47 13.21 20.33
C ILE A 10 13.71 13.11 19.01
N THR A 11 13.51 14.22 18.30
CA THR A 11 12.81 14.22 17.02
C THR A 11 13.56 13.40 15.97
N TYR A 12 14.89 13.52 15.88
CA TYR A 12 15.69 12.71 14.97
C TYR A 12 15.60 11.22 15.29
N THR A 13 15.67 10.88 16.59
CA THR A 13 15.55 9.48 17.03
C THR A 13 14.18 8.91 16.68
N LEU A 14 13.11 9.68 16.90
CA LEU A 14 11.75 9.27 16.56
C LEU A 14 11.60 9.07 15.05
N SER A 15 12.08 10.02 14.23
CA SER A 15 12.05 9.90 12.77
C SER A 15 12.82 8.67 12.28
N LEU A 16 13.98 8.39 12.86
CA LEU A 16 14.78 7.20 12.53
C LEU A 16 14.00 5.91 12.80
N ILE A 17 13.34 5.82 13.96
CA ILE A 17 12.49 4.67 14.31
C ILE A 17 11.34 4.52 13.30
N THR A 18 10.68 5.61 12.93
CA THR A 18 9.61 5.59 11.93
C THR A 18 10.09 5.07 10.57
N ILE A 19 11.30 5.47 10.14
CA ILE A 19 11.90 4.97 8.89
C ILE A 19 12.14 3.46 8.97
N PHE A 20 12.69 2.96 10.08
CA PHE A 20 12.91 1.52 10.25
C PHE A 20 11.62 0.71 10.28
N ILE A 21 10.57 1.23 10.92
CA ILE A 21 9.24 0.61 10.88
C ILE A 21 8.72 0.58 9.45
N GLY A 22 8.86 1.67 8.69
CA GLY A 22 8.50 1.72 7.27
C GLY A 22 9.21 0.63 6.45
N PHE A 23 10.53 0.48 6.63
CA PHE A 23 11.28 -0.59 5.98
C PHE A 23 10.80 -1.98 6.40
N TYR A 24 10.54 -2.20 7.68
CA TYR A 24 9.99 -3.47 8.16
C TYR A 24 8.68 -3.83 7.45
N PHE A 25 7.77 -2.87 7.27
CA PHE A 25 6.53 -3.10 6.53
C PHE A 25 6.78 -3.43 5.06
N VAL A 26 7.67 -2.68 4.40
CA VAL A 26 8.04 -2.92 2.99
C VAL A 26 8.61 -4.32 2.79
N PHE A 27 9.49 -4.80 3.68
CA PHE A 27 10.10 -6.12 3.54
C PHE A 27 9.16 -7.28 3.90
N ASN A 28 8.29 -7.13 4.90
CA ASN A 28 7.42 -8.22 5.37
C ASN A 28 6.08 -8.30 4.64
N TYR A 29 5.47 -7.15 4.32
CA TYR A 29 4.17 -7.09 3.66
C TYR A 29 4.29 -6.87 2.15
N GLY A 30 5.49 -6.51 1.68
CA GLY A 30 5.74 -6.19 0.29
C GLY A 30 5.18 -4.83 -0.13
N ILE A 31 5.35 -4.52 -1.41
CA ILE A 31 4.78 -3.33 -2.04
C ILE A 31 3.74 -3.81 -3.06
N LYS A 32 2.59 -3.14 -3.12
CA LYS A 32 1.62 -3.37 -4.19
C LYS A 32 2.14 -2.72 -5.46
N PHE A 33 2.94 -3.45 -6.21
CA PHE A 33 3.46 -3.00 -7.50
C PHE A 33 2.30 -2.80 -8.50
N SER A 34 2.44 -1.76 -9.33
CA SER A 34 1.53 -1.56 -10.46
C SER A 34 1.71 -2.70 -11.48
N THR A 35 0.68 -2.93 -12.30
CA THR A 35 0.72 -3.91 -13.40
C THR A 35 1.82 -3.60 -14.42
N GLU A 36 2.31 -2.36 -14.45
CA GLU A 36 3.49 -1.93 -15.21
C GLU A 36 4.78 -2.66 -14.81
N PHE A 37 4.91 -3.07 -13.54
CA PHE A 37 6.12 -3.71 -13.00
C PHE A 37 5.99 -5.22 -12.87
N THR A 38 4.78 -5.75 -12.62
CA THR A 38 4.56 -7.18 -12.41
C THR A 38 4.11 -7.91 -13.67
N GLY A 39 3.74 -7.17 -14.72
CA GLY A 39 2.89 -7.68 -15.77
C GLY A 39 1.46 -7.93 -15.25
N GLY A 40 0.49 -7.84 -16.15
CA GLY A 40 -0.92 -8.07 -15.84
C GLY A 40 -1.83 -7.12 -16.60
N THR A 41 -3.13 -7.33 -16.42
CA THR A 41 -4.17 -6.55 -17.09
C THR A 41 -4.97 -5.77 -16.07
N THR A 42 -4.99 -4.45 -16.21
CA THR A 42 -5.87 -3.58 -15.42
C THR A 42 -7.17 -3.37 -16.17
N ILE A 43 -8.30 -3.70 -15.54
CA ILE A 43 -9.64 -3.43 -16.07
C ILE A 43 -10.29 -2.39 -15.16
N THR A 44 -10.68 -1.26 -15.73
CA THR A 44 -11.32 -0.15 -15.03
C THR A 44 -12.82 -0.17 -15.32
N PHE A 45 -13.65 -0.11 -14.28
CA PHE A 45 -15.10 -0.06 -14.38
C PHE A 45 -15.58 1.31 -13.89
N GLU A 46 -16.53 1.91 -14.60
CA GLU A 46 -17.12 3.20 -14.26
C GLU A 46 -18.65 3.04 -14.15
N GLY A 47 -19.25 3.56 -13.08
CA GLY A 47 -20.69 3.52 -12.85
C GLY A 47 -21.06 4.02 -11.44
N ASP A 48 -22.23 4.63 -11.32
CA ASP A 48 -22.63 5.41 -10.13
C ASP A 48 -22.86 4.57 -8.87
N THR A 49 -23.11 3.25 -8.99
CA THR A 49 -23.44 2.39 -7.83
C THR A 49 -23.02 0.95 -8.06
N ILE A 50 -21.73 0.71 -8.27
CA ILE A 50 -21.23 -0.66 -8.44
C ILE A 50 -20.78 -1.24 -7.10
N LYS A 51 -21.46 -2.29 -6.61
CA LYS A 51 -20.99 -3.05 -5.45
C LYS A 51 -19.83 -3.93 -5.84
N LYS A 52 -18.71 -3.80 -5.11
CA LYS A 52 -17.48 -4.57 -5.33
C LYS A 52 -17.70 -6.09 -5.29
N GLU A 53 -18.69 -6.54 -4.52
CA GLU A 53 -19.08 -7.95 -4.37
C GLU A 53 -19.74 -8.50 -5.64
N GLU A 54 -20.59 -7.70 -6.30
CA GLU A 54 -21.25 -8.07 -7.55
C GLU A 54 -20.23 -8.17 -8.69
N LEU A 55 -19.29 -7.23 -8.77
CA LEU A 55 -18.17 -7.31 -9.72
C LEU A 55 -17.32 -8.57 -9.51
N LYS A 56 -17.05 -8.93 -8.25
CA LYS A 56 -16.27 -10.14 -7.96
C LYS A 56 -16.98 -11.40 -8.46
N ASN A 57 -18.29 -11.51 -8.27
CA ASN A 57 -19.07 -12.65 -8.73
C ASN A 57 -19.10 -12.76 -10.27
N ILE A 58 -19.08 -11.63 -10.98
CA ILE A 58 -19.04 -11.60 -12.44
C ILE A 58 -17.64 -11.98 -12.95
N ILE A 59 -16.57 -11.48 -12.35
CA ILE A 59 -15.19 -11.64 -12.86
C ILE A 59 -14.59 -13.00 -12.50
N THR A 60 -14.92 -13.56 -11.32
CA THR A 60 -14.32 -14.83 -10.83
C THR A 60 -14.46 -16.02 -11.79
N PRO A 61 -15.60 -16.28 -12.46
CA PRO A 61 -15.69 -17.38 -13.41
C PRO A 61 -14.74 -17.23 -14.61
N PHE A 62 -14.53 -16.02 -15.13
CA PHE A 62 -13.60 -15.77 -16.25
C PHE A 62 -12.12 -15.89 -15.87
N ALA A 63 -11.80 -15.68 -14.59
CA ALA A 63 -10.42 -15.76 -14.10
C ALA A 63 -9.97 -17.20 -13.77
N LYS A 64 -10.91 -18.17 -13.71
CA LYS A 64 -10.63 -19.55 -13.28
C LYS A 64 -10.42 -20.56 -14.42
N ASP A 65 -10.71 -20.17 -15.66
CA ASP A 65 -10.60 -21.00 -16.87
C ASP A 65 -9.24 -20.87 -17.60
N THR A 66 -8.23 -20.33 -16.93
CA THR A 66 -6.81 -20.27 -17.37
C THR A 66 -5.89 -20.68 -16.24
#